data_AF-A0A842R554-F1
#
_entry.id   AF-A0A842R554-F1
#
_cell.length_a   1.000
_cell.length_b   1.000
_cell.length_c   1.000
_cell.angle_alpha   90.00
_cell.angle_beta   90.00
_cell.angle_gamma   90.00
#
_symmetry.space_group_name_H-M   'P 1'
#
loop_
_entity.id
_entity.type
_entity.pdbx_description
1 polymer ?
#
loop_
_entity_poly.entity_id
_entity_poly.type
_entity_poly.pdbx_seq_one_letter_code
_entity_poly.pdbx_strand_id
1 'polypeptide(L)'
;MKDTEKYFRKLARKSLKNIEKSEHEAIQERLMSCISIIHPQDMAMVDTLAYFMARAYLDNKNLFYTLFPFLIDFLRNNPSIPILERMLKVKGFNTAHMSSIFMHLVDAGVFSVFDLKNFIPARSPATTKIALLSKLLKKAPAGVMQDVCLEALVETIMPASISQPTPESMMSPSFLGDMLGTAQILVMLHRKGYPVDLVFQKMGEIHGPQMVLMIMMMFPQVGMKEQEVQELLSKLDNPAFQQMYEQAKRMMDKMLPQGASRDMMQEGMFSGMVGGSNMARNPLLKKLYSRLFKLFGRFGRF
;
A
#
# COMPACT_ATOMS: atom_id res chain seq x y z
N MET A 1 14.52 1.74 33.56
CA MET A 1 13.90 2.38 32.37
C MET A 1 14.58 3.70 31.99
N LYS A 2 14.56 4.74 32.83
CA LYS A 2 15.16 6.06 32.49
C LYS A 2 16.65 6.02 32.13
N ASP A 3 17.45 5.18 32.78
CA ASP A 3 18.90 5.10 32.49
C ASP A 3 19.20 4.39 31.17
N THR A 4 18.40 3.38 30.82
CA THR A 4 18.46 2.69 29.53
C THR A 4 18.03 3.62 28.39
N GLU A 5 16.97 4.40 28.58
CA GLU A 5 16.53 5.43 27.63
C GLU A 5 17.63 6.48 27.42
N LYS A 6 18.22 7.01 28.51
CA LYS A 6 19.34 7.96 28.45
C LYS A 6 20.55 7.36 27.71
N TYR A 7 20.85 6.08 27.93
CA TYR A 7 21.94 5.39 27.26
C TYR A 7 21.74 5.35 25.74
N PHE A 8 20.59 4.85 25.26
CA PHE A 8 20.31 4.79 23.83
C PHE A 8 20.18 6.18 23.19
N ARG A 9 19.63 7.16 23.92
CA ARG A 9 19.62 8.57 23.47
C ARG A 9 21.03 9.13 23.30
N LYS A 10 21.97 8.81 24.20
CA LYS A 10 23.37 9.21 24.08
C LYS A 10 24.04 8.52 22.90
N LEU A 11 23.83 7.22 22.74
CA LEU A 11 24.38 6.47 21.61
C LEU A 11 23.88 7.01 20.27
N ALA A 12 22.58 7.23 20.13
CA ALA A 12 21.99 7.69 18.87
C ALA A 12 22.44 9.11 18.45
N ARG A 13 22.98 9.90 19.39
CA ARG A 13 23.61 11.21 19.13
C ARG A 13 25.07 11.09 18.69
N LYS A 14 25.74 9.97 18.95
CA LYS A 14 27.08 9.70 18.42
C LYS A 14 26.98 9.29 16.94
N SER A 15 28.07 9.48 16.19
CA SER A 15 28.19 8.88 14.86
C SER A 15 28.30 7.37 15.02
N LEU A 16 27.30 6.62 14.54
CA LEU A 16 27.26 5.17 14.68
C LEU A 16 28.22 4.44 13.72
N LYS A 17 28.91 5.18 12.85
CA LYS A 17 29.90 4.65 11.91
C LYS A 17 31.14 4.06 12.60
N ASN A 18 31.44 4.52 13.81
CA ASN A 18 32.68 4.19 14.51
C ASN A 18 32.44 3.36 15.78
N ILE A 19 31.29 2.69 15.89
CA ILE A 19 31.03 1.79 17.03
C ILE A 19 31.92 0.56 16.86
N GLU A 20 32.85 0.37 17.79
CA GLU A 20 33.78 -0.75 17.80
C GLU A 20 33.04 -2.07 18.05
N LYS A 21 33.58 -3.20 17.54
CA LYS A 21 32.99 -4.52 17.78
C LYS A 21 32.82 -4.84 19.28
N SER A 22 33.75 -4.37 20.11
CA SER A 22 33.71 -4.48 21.57
C SER A 22 32.48 -3.80 22.19
N GLU A 23 31.95 -2.74 21.57
CA GLU A 23 30.73 -2.07 22.02
C GLU A 23 29.46 -2.81 21.56
N HIS A 24 29.53 -3.72 20.58
CA HIS A 24 28.35 -4.40 20.02
C HIS A 24 27.70 -5.30 21.07
N GLU A 25 28.49 -6.09 21.80
CA GLU A 25 27.99 -6.99 22.84
C GLU A 25 27.28 -6.21 23.96
N ALA A 26 27.90 -5.12 24.44
CA ALA A 26 27.31 -4.27 25.48
C ALA A 26 25.99 -3.61 25.01
N ILE A 27 25.90 -3.23 23.73
CA ILE A 27 24.66 -2.70 23.15
C ILE A 27 23.60 -3.80 23.05
N GLN A 28 23.95 -4.99 22.57
CA GLN A 28 23.04 -6.13 22.45
C GLN A 28 22.50 -6.56 23.80
N GLU A 29 23.36 -6.68 24.82
CA GLU A 29 22.94 -7.03 26.19
C GLU A 29 21.93 -6.03 26.74
N ARG A 30 22.18 -4.72 26.54
CA ARG A 30 21.22 -3.68 26.95
C ARG A 30 19.93 -3.73 26.15
N LEU A 31 19.99 -3.99 24.84
CA LEU A 31 18.80 -4.15 24.00
C LEU A 31 17.97 -5.37 24.42
N MET A 32 18.62 -6.49 24.75
CA MET A 32 17.98 -7.69 25.31
C MET A 32 17.30 -7.40 26.65
N SER A 33 17.97 -6.68 27.54
CA SER A 33 17.36 -6.22 28.81
C SER A 33 16.16 -5.29 28.59
N CYS A 34 16.13 -4.58 27.45
CA CYS A 34 15.06 -3.68 27.07
C CYS A 34 13.79 -4.44 26.66
N ILE A 35 13.95 -5.62 26.04
CA ILE A 35 12.82 -6.41 25.53
C ILE A 35 11.90 -6.90 26.64
N SER A 36 12.44 -7.24 27.81
CA SER A 36 11.63 -7.71 28.95
C SER A 36 10.79 -6.61 29.61
N ILE A 37 11.06 -5.34 29.31
CA ILE A 37 10.45 -4.19 30.00
C ILE A 37 9.76 -3.19 29.06
N ILE A 38 9.91 -3.35 27.74
CA ILE A 38 9.33 -2.41 26.78
C ILE A 38 7.81 -2.55 26.73
N HIS A 39 7.11 -1.43 26.94
CA HIS A 39 5.65 -1.38 26.95
C HIS A 39 5.12 -0.50 25.82
N PRO A 40 4.03 -0.86 25.12
CA PRO A 40 3.46 -0.06 24.03
C PRO A 40 3.09 1.39 24.40
N GLN A 41 2.81 1.64 25.68
CA GLN A 41 2.45 2.98 26.18
C GLN A 41 3.66 3.82 26.60
N ASP A 42 4.85 3.21 26.77
CA ASP A 42 6.07 3.97 27.06
C ASP A 42 6.63 4.56 25.76
N MET A 43 6.00 5.65 25.33
CA MET A 43 6.34 6.30 24.08
C MET A 43 7.76 6.88 24.08
N ALA A 44 8.31 7.25 25.24
CA ALA A 44 9.65 7.81 25.32
C ALA A 44 10.73 6.76 24.97
N MET A 45 10.59 5.55 25.51
CA MET A 45 11.48 4.43 25.15
C MET A 45 11.27 3.98 23.71
N VAL A 46 10.00 3.83 23.28
CA VAL A 46 9.66 3.42 21.90
C VAL A 46 10.24 4.40 20.87
N ASP A 47 10.07 5.70 21.06
CA ASP A 47 10.61 6.71 20.15
C ASP A 47 12.16 6.72 20.18
N THR A 48 12.77 6.48 21.35
CA THR A 48 14.23 6.40 21.49
C THR A 48 14.82 5.20 20.74
N LEU A 49 14.21 4.01 20.90
CA LEU A 49 14.63 2.80 20.19
C LEU A 49 14.40 2.90 18.69
N ALA A 50 13.24 3.44 18.27
CA ALA A 50 12.97 3.69 16.86
C ALA A 50 13.97 4.67 16.23
N TYR A 51 14.32 5.75 16.94
CA TYR A 51 15.35 6.69 16.50
C TYR A 51 16.72 6.00 16.38
N PHE A 52 17.11 5.22 17.39
CA PHE A 52 18.38 4.49 17.40
C PHE A 52 18.46 3.47 16.26
N MET A 53 17.44 2.64 16.07
CA MET A 53 17.34 1.68 14.97
C MET A 53 17.42 2.35 13.61
N ALA A 54 16.64 3.42 13.40
CA ALA A 54 16.65 4.14 12.12
C ALA A 54 18.01 4.77 11.83
N ARG A 55 18.65 5.39 12.84
CA ARG A 55 20.00 5.97 12.69
C ARG A 55 21.04 4.90 12.41
N ALA A 56 20.98 3.75 13.10
CA ALA A 56 21.90 2.65 12.87
C ALA A 56 21.80 2.16 11.43
N TYR A 57 20.59 1.97 10.90
CA TYR A 57 20.41 1.58 9.50
C TYR A 57 20.94 2.63 8.51
N LEU A 58 20.70 3.91 8.76
CA LEU A 58 21.13 5.01 7.88
C LEU A 58 22.64 5.23 7.89
N ASP A 59 23.29 5.06 9.05
CA ASP A 59 24.72 5.31 9.21
C ASP A 59 25.56 4.08 8.85
N ASN A 60 25.10 2.88 9.22
CA ASN A 60 25.83 1.62 9.05
C ASN A 60 24.88 0.41 9.00
N LYS A 61 24.49 -0.02 7.79
CA LYS A 61 23.58 -1.16 7.60
C LYS A 61 24.10 -2.46 8.23
N ASN A 62 25.40 -2.72 8.18
CA ASN A 62 25.99 -3.92 8.78
C ASN A 62 25.78 -3.93 10.29
N LEU A 63 26.03 -2.78 10.94
CA LEU A 63 25.76 -2.63 12.37
C LEU A 63 24.28 -2.88 12.69
N PHE A 64 23.36 -2.37 11.87
CA PHE A 64 21.94 -2.61 12.06
C PHE A 64 21.60 -4.11 12.04
N TYR A 65 22.07 -4.84 11.04
CA TYR A 65 21.81 -6.28 10.91
C TYR A 65 22.57 -7.13 11.93
N THR A 66 23.63 -6.61 12.55
CA THR A 66 24.26 -7.25 13.72
C THR A 66 23.44 -7.03 15.00
N LEU A 67 22.97 -5.81 15.23
CA LEU A 67 22.42 -5.42 16.54
C LEU A 67 20.93 -5.71 16.73
N PHE A 68 20.12 -5.69 15.67
CA PHE A 68 18.66 -5.68 15.81
C PHE A 68 17.87 -6.92 15.37
N PRO A 69 18.43 -8.01 14.80
CA PRO A 69 17.61 -9.17 14.39
C PRO A 69 16.69 -9.70 15.50
N PHE A 70 17.19 -9.86 16.73
CA PHE A 70 16.39 -10.36 17.85
C PHE A 70 15.30 -9.37 18.28
N LEU A 71 15.56 -8.06 18.20
CA LEU A 71 14.56 -7.05 18.53
C LEU A 71 13.45 -7.05 17.47
N ILE A 72 13.81 -7.24 16.20
CA ILE A 72 12.83 -7.34 15.11
C ILE A 72 12.00 -8.61 15.26
N ASP A 73 12.60 -9.74 15.63
CA ASP A 73 11.88 -10.96 15.95
C ASP A 73 10.93 -10.78 17.16
N PHE A 74 11.37 -10.08 18.20
CA PHE A 74 10.49 -9.72 19.31
C PHE A 74 9.31 -8.85 18.84
N LEU A 75 9.55 -7.84 18.00
CA LEU A 75 8.52 -6.96 17.46
C LEU A 75 7.52 -7.69 16.56
N ARG A 76 7.97 -8.73 15.84
CA ARG A 76 7.12 -9.63 15.05
C ARG A 76 5.99 -10.22 15.89
N ASN A 77 6.34 -10.70 17.08
CA ASN A 77 5.42 -11.33 18.03
C ASN A 77 4.66 -10.31 18.89
N ASN A 78 5.03 -9.03 18.82
CA ASN A 78 4.47 -7.94 19.62
C ASN A 78 4.11 -6.72 18.74
N PRO A 79 3.20 -6.87 17.75
CA PRO A 79 2.89 -5.81 16.77
C PRO A 79 2.26 -4.56 17.41
N SER A 80 1.81 -4.65 18.67
CA SER A 80 1.31 -3.52 19.45
C SER A 80 2.39 -2.48 19.78
N ILE A 81 3.67 -2.87 19.76
CA ILE A 81 4.82 -2.00 20.05
C ILE A 81 5.22 -1.27 18.75
N PRO A 82 4.97 0.05 18.63
CA PRO A 82 5.02 0.70 17.33
C PRO A 82 6.44 1.15 16.91
N ILE A 83 7.50 0.42 17.27
CA ILE A 83 8.89 0.83 16.97
C ILE A 83 9.11 1.01 15.46
N LEU A 84 8.70 0.02 14.64
CA LEU A 84 8.87 0.08 13.18
C LEU A 84 8.07 1.24 12.56
N GLU A 85 6.86 1.49 13.05
CA GLU A 85 6.08 2.65 12.65
C GLU A 85 6.78 3.96 13.00
N ARG A 86 7.37 4.05 14.19
CA ARG A 86 8.09 5.24 14.64
C ARG A 86 9.39 5.47 13.87
N MET A 87 10.05 4.41 13.37
CA MET A 87 11.21 4.56 12.48
C MET A 87 10.86 5.37 11.21
N LEU A 88 9.65 5.19 10.65
CA LEU A 88 9.19 5.94 9.47
C LEU A 88 8.97 7.44 9.74
N LYS A 89 8.95 7.87 11.01
CA LYS A 89 8.89 9.29 11.40
C LYS A 89 10.28 9.92 11.58
N VAL A 90 11.35 9.13 11.52
CA VAL A 90 12.72 9.62 11.67
C VAL A 90 13.20 10.27 10.38
N LYS A 91 13.72 11.52 10.49
CA LYS A 91 14.24 12.27 9.35
C LYS A 91 15.28 11.44 8.57
N GLY A 92 15.09 11.34 7.26
CA GLY A 92 15.96 10.57 6.35
C GLY A 92 15.63 9.08 6.26
N PHE A 93 14.85 8.54 7.21
CA PHE A 93 14.34 7.18 7.12
C PHE A 93 12.99 7.16 6.38
N ASN A 94 12.76 6.17 5.52
CA ASN A 94 11.56 6.14 4.67
C ASN A 94 11.16 4.70 4.31
N THR A 95 10.06 4.55 3.56
CA THR A 95 9.54 3.22 3.18
C THR A 95 10.46 2.42 2.23
N ALA A 96 11.42 3.05 1.54
CA ALA A 96 12.44 2.32 0.78
C ALA A 96 13.49 1.70 1.70
N HIS A 97 13.85 2.38 2.79
CA HIS A 97 14.71 1.81 3.83
C HIS A 97 14.00 0.64 4.53
N MET A 98 12.77 0.84 4.98
CA MET A 98 11.98 -0.21 5.64
C MET A 98 11.77 -1.45 4.75
N SER A 99 11.38 -1.27 3.48
CA SER A 99 11.25 -2.40 2.55
C SER A 99 12.57 -3.16 2.37
N SER A 100 13.70 -2.46 2.31
CA SER A 100 15.01 -3.11 2.19
C SER A 100 15.39 -3.91 3.45
N ILE A 101 15.00 -3.43 4.64
CA ILE A 101 15.18 -4.18 5.89
C ILE A 101 14.38 -5.48 5.83
N PHE A 102 13.09 -5.41 5.49
CA PHE A 102 12.24 -6.59 5.46
C PHE A 102 12.68 -7.61 4.41
N MET A 103 13.05 -7.17 3.20
CA MET A 103 13.62 -8.06 2.18
C MET A 103 14.85 -8.80 2.72
N HIS A 104 15.80 -8.08 3.31
CA HIS A 104 17.02 -8.70 3.82
C HIS A 104 16.75 -9.72 4.94
N LEU A 105 15.79 -9.46 5.82
CA LEU A 105 15.47 -10.36 6.92
C LEU A 105 14.74 -11.62 6.44
N VAL A 106 13.93 -11.51 5.38
CA VAL A 106 13.37 -12.68 4.68
C VAL A 106 14.48 -13.48 4.01
N ASP A 107 15.36 -12.83 3.25
CA ASP A 107 16.47 -13.48 2.54
C ASP A 107 17.43 -14.19 3.50
N ALA A 108 17.68 -13.60 4.67
CA ALA A 108 18.51 -14.18 5.72
C ALA A 108 17.80 -15.27 6.56
N GLY A 109 16.53 -15.56 6.28
CA GLY A 109 15.74 -16.56 7.01
C GLY A 109 15.43 -16.16 8.46
N VAL A 110 15.56 -14.88 8.82
CA VAL A 110 15.26 -14.38 10.16
C VAL A 110 13.76 -14.47 10.45
N PHE A 111 12.92 -14.28 9.43
CA PHE A 111 11.49 -14.55 9.52
C PHE A 111 10.89 -14.97 8.17
N SER A 112 9.70 -15.56 8.22
CA SER A 112 8.99 -16.06 7.05
C SER A 112 8.39 -14.91 6.24
N VAL A 113 8.24 -15.10 4.93
CA VAL A 113 7.49 -14.17 4.06
C VAL A 113 6.09 -13.88 4.62
N PHE A 114 5.43 -14.86 5.22
CA PHE A 114 4.08 -14.69 5.79
C PHE A 114 4.05 -13.72 6.98
N ASP A 115 5.19 -13.50 7.64
CA ASP A 115 5.32 -12.56 8.74
C ASP A 115 5.27 -11.09 8.27
N LEU A 116 5.37 -10.82 6.97
CA LEU A 116 5.29 -9.47 6.41
C LEU A 116 4.02 -8.73 6.86
N LYS A 117 2.87 -9.42 6.99
CA LYS A 117 1.62 -8.81 7.46
C LYS A 117 1.74 -8.24 8.89
N ASN A 118 2.58 -8.84 9.74
CA ASN A 118 2.82 -8.38 11.11
C ASN A 118 3.74 -7.15 11.16
N PHE A 119 4.54 -6.94 10.12
CA PHE A 119 5.52 -5.85 10.03
C PHE A 119 5.02 -4.62 9.27
N ILE A 120 3.92 -4.75 8.51
CA ILE A 120 3.24 -3.59 7.93
C ILE A 120 2.70 -2.76 9.11
N PRO A 121 3.16 -1.50 9.29
CA PRO A 121 2.83 -0.77 10.50
C PRO A 121 1.33 -0.49 10.58
N ALA A 122 0.65 -1.18 11.50
CA ALA A 122 -0.80 -1.28 11.54
C ALA A 122 -1.50 0.09 11.68
N ARG A 123 -0.90 1.05 12.40
CA ARG A 123 -1.46 2.38 12.64
C ARG A 123 -0.94 3.45 11.65
N SER A 124 -0.11 3.06 10.69
CA SER A 124 0.30 3.97 9.61
C SER A 124 -0.86 4.32 8.67
N PRO A 125 -0.87 5.53 8.09
CA PRO A 125 -1.80 5.89 7.02
C PRO A 125 -1.76 4.89 5.86
N ALA A 126 -2.88 4.68 5.20
CA ALA A 126 -2.98 3.78 4.04
C ALA A 126 -1.96 4.12 2.95
N THR A 127 -1.71 5.41 2.69
CA THR A 127 -0.69 5.87 1.73
C THR A 127 0.72 5.39 2.08
N THR A 128 1.09 5.37 3.37
CA THR A 128 2.38 4.84 3.84
C THR A 128 2.46 3.33 3.66
N LYS A 129 1.38 2.60 3.99
CA LYS A 129 1.29 1.15 3.82
C LYS A 129 1.41 0.77 2.34
N ILE A 130 0.65 1.43 1.46
CA ILE A 130 0.71 1.27 0.01
C ILE A 130 2.13 1.55 -0.50
N ALA A 131 2.75 2.65 -0.07
CA ALA A 131 4.10 2.99 -0.49
C ALA A 131 5.16 1.97 -0.03
N LEU A 132 4.99 1.38 1.15
CA LEU A 132 5.86 0.31 1.66
C LEU A 132 5.68 -0.99 0.87
N LEU A 133 4.44 -1.45 0.74
CA LEU A 133 4.07 -2.66 0.02
C LEU A 133 4.45 -2.61 -1.45
N SER A 134 4.24 -1.47 -2.11
CA SER A 134 4.63 -1.29 -3.52
C SER A 134 6.14 -1.40 -3.69
N LYS A 135 6.93 -0.87 -2.74
CA LYS A 135 8.40 -0.96 -2.77
C LYS A 135 8.91 -2.36 -2.47
N LEU A 136 8.22 -3.11 -1.60
CA LEU A 136 8.48 -4.53 -1.38
C LEU A 136 8.18 -5.32 -2.65
N LEU A 137 7.00 -5.14 -3.24
CA LEU A 137 6.57 -5.80 -4.46
C LEU A 137 7.56 -5.60 -5.62
N LYS A 138 8.11 -4.38 -5.78
CA LYS A 138 9.12 -4.09 -6.82
C LYS A 138 10.42 -4.88 -6.65
N LYS A 139 10.72 -5.35 -5.44
CA LYS A 139 11.93 -6.11 -5.10
C LYS A 139 11.66 -7.59 -4.84
N ALA A 140 10.40 -7.97 -4.67
CA ALA A 140 10.01 -9.33 -4.36
C ALA A 140 10.31 -10.24 -5.56
N PRO A 141 11.01 -11.36 -5.37
CA PRO A 141 11.14 -12.37 -6.41
C PRO A 141 9.77 -12.96 -6.74
N ALA A 142 9.60 -13.42 -7.98
CA ALA A 142 8.39 -14.14 -8.39
C ALA A 142 8.14 -15.36 -7.48
N GLY A 143 6.86 -15.62 -7.19
CA GLY A 143 6.41 -16.69 -6.29
C GLY A 143 5.87 -16.15 -4.97
N VAL A 144 6.03 -16.92 -3.88
CA VAL A 144 5.34 -16.71 -2.60
C VAL A 144 5.49 -15.28 -2.05
N MET A 145 6.67 -14.68 -2.17
CA MET A 145 6.90 -13.32 -1.66
C MET A 145 6.14 -12.26 -2.44
N GLN A 146 6.13 -12.37 -3.77
CA GLN A 146 5.34 -11.51 -4.63
C GLN A 146 3.86 -11.67 -4.33
N ASP A 147 3.36 -12.90 -4.18
CA ASP A 147 1.95 -13.18 -3.89
C ASP A 147 1.49 -12.56 -2.56
N VAL A 148 2.26 -12.76 -1.48
CA VAL A 148 1.94 -12.19 -0.16
C VAL A 148 1.96 -10.66 -0.20
N CYS A 149 2.90 -10.06 -0.93
CA CYS A 149 2.95 -8.60 -1.10
C CYS A 149 1.78 -8.08 -1.94
N LEU A 150 1.38 -8.79 -3.00
CA LEU A 150 0.24 -8.46 -3.83
C LEU A 150 -1.06 -8.53 -3.03
N GLU A 151 -1.29 -9.61 -2.27
CA GLU A 151 -2.48 -9.77 -1.44
C GLU A 151 -2.60 -8.64 -0.42
N ALA A 152 -1.53 -8.37 0.34
CA ALA A 152 -1.53 -7.28 1.32
C ALA A 152 -1.72 -5.91 0.65
N LEU A 153 -1.18 -5.70 -0.55
CA LEU A 153 -1.35 -4.46 -1.30
C LEU A 153 -2.80 -4.30 -1.78
N VAL A 154 -3.41 -5.35 -2.32
CA VAL A 154 -4.82 -5.36 -2.75
C VAL A 154 -5.74 -5.10 -1.56
N GLU A 155 -5.55 -5.82 -0.44
CA GLU A 155 -6.29 -5.60 0.82
C GLU A 155 -6.18 -4.15 1.32
N THR A 156 -5.04 -3.49 1.09
CA THR A 156 -4.83 -2.10 1.51
C THR A 156 -5.41 -1.08 0.52
N ILE A 157 -5.39 -1.38 -0.78
CA ILE A 157 -5.90 -0.51 -1.85
C ILE A 157 -7.42 -0.54 -1.92
N MET A 158 -8.04 -1.67 -1.60
CA MET A 158 -9.47 -1.92 -1.72
C MET A 158 -10.19 -1.65 -0.40
N PRO A 159 -11.01 -0.59 -0.31
CA PRO A 159 -11.88 -0.39 0.84
C PRO A 159 -12.86 -1.56 1.02
N ALA A 160 -13.30 -1.77 2.26
CA ALA A 160 -14.25 -2.84 2.59
C ALA A 160 -15.57 -2.72 1.80
N SER A 161 -16.00 -1.49 1.53
CA SER A 161 -17.18 -1.17 0.71
C SER A 161 -17.11 -1.74 -0.71
N ILE A 162 -15.89 -1.86 -1.27
CA ILE A 162 -15.64 -2.43 -2.60
C ILE A 162 -15.41 -3.94 -2.48
N SER A 163 -14.75 -4.40 -1.43
CA SER A 163 -14.37 -5.81 -1.24
C SER A 163 -15.57 -6.73 -1.01
N GLN A 164 -16.64 -6.22 -0.39
CA GLN A 164 -17.89 -6.94 -0.15
C GLN A 164 -19.09 -6.06 -0.51
N PRO A 165 -19.32 -5.84 -1.81
CA PRO A 165 -20.35 -4.92 -2.26
C PRO A 165 -21.74 -5.49 -1.99
N THR A 166 -22.58 -4.76 -1.27
CA THR A 166 -24.02 -5.01 -1.26
C THR A 166 -24.67 -4.21 -2.39
N PRO A 167 -25.82 -4.64 -2.94
CA PRO A 167 -26.54 -3.86 -3.95
C PRO A 167 -26.83 -2.42 -3.49
N GLU A 168 -27.05 -2.23 -2.19
CA GLU A 168 -27.26 -0.92 -1.57
C GLU A 168 -25.97 -0.10 -1.47
N SER A 169 -24.85 -0.73 -1.09
CA SER A 169 -23.56 -0.03 -1.02
C SER A 169 -23.09 0.41 -2.40
N MET A 170 -23.27 -0.42 -3.43
CA MET A 170 -22.92 -0.10 -4.82
C MET A 170 -23.64 1.15 -5.35
N MET A 171 -24.83 1.44 -4.84
CA MET A 171 -25.63 2.59 -5.25
C MET A 171 -25.32 3.84 -4.44
N SER A 172 -24.45 3.75 -3.43
CA SER A 172 -24.09 4.86 -2.56
C SER A 172 -23.07 5.79 -3.23
N PRO A 173 -23.11 7.11 -2.92
CA PRO A 173 -22.06 8.03 -3.33
C PRO A 173 -20.68 7.68 -2.75
N SER A 174 -20.63 7.03 -1.57
CA SER A 174 -19.37 6.63 -0.95
C SER A 174 -18.66 5.54 -1.74
N PHE A 175 -19.40 4.58 -2.29
CA PHE A 175 -18.83 3.52 -3.11
C PHE A 175 -18.15 4.08 -4.38
N LEU A 176 -18.77 5.06 -5.03
CA LEU A 176 -18.15 5.72 -6.19
C LEU A 176 -16.91 6.53 -5.81
N GLY A 177 -16.94 7.19 -4.65
CA GLY A 177 -15.77 7.88 -4.11
C GLY A 177 -14.62 6.92 -3.81
N ASP A 178 -14.93 5.77 -3.21
CA ASP A 178 -13.97 4.71 -2.90
C ASP A 178 -13.36 4.14 -4.19
N MET A 179 -14.18 3.87 -5.21
CA MET A 179 -13.73 3.41 -6.53
C MET A 179 -12.80 4.41 -7.22
N LEU A 180 -13.13 5.71 -7.18
CA LEU A 180 -12.25 6.76 -7.68
C LEU A 180 -10.94 6.80 -6.89
N GLY A 181 -10.98 6.69 -5.57
CA GLY A 181 -9.80 6.67 -4.72
C GLY A 181 -8.87 5.50 -5.06
N THR A 182 -9.44 4.30 -5.20
CA THR A 182 -8.71 3.12 -5.67
C THR A 182 -8.10 3.34 -7.05
N ALA A 183 -8.85 3.91 -7.99
CA ALA A 183 -8.35 4.22 -9.33
C ALA A 183 -7.18 5.23 -9.29
N GLN A 184 -7.28 6.29 -8.50
CA GLN A 184 -6.21 7.27 -8.31
C GLN A 184 -4.93 6.61 -7.79
N ILE A 185 -5.06 5.70 -6.82
CA ILE A 185 -3.91 4.97 -6.26
C ILE A 185 -3.27 4.11 -7.35
N LEU A 186 -4.05 3.33 -8.10
CA LEU A 186 -3.52 2.44 -9.15
C LEU A 186 -2.83 3.23 -10.28
N VAL A 187 -3.40 4.35 -10.70
CA VAL A 187 -2.77 5.24 -11.70
C VAL A 187 -1.48 5.85 -11.16
N MET A 188 -1.44 6.27 -9.90
CA MET A 188 -0.21 6.73 -9.26
C MET A 188 0.86 5.62 -9.22
N LEU A 189 0.47 4.38 -8.91
CA LEU A 189 1.40 3.25 -8.88
C LEU A 189 1.94 2.94 -10.28
N HIS A 190 1.08 2.95 -11.29
CA HIS A 190 1.47 2.71 -12.68
C HIS A 190 2.49 3.75 -13.14
N ARG A 191 2.22 5.05 -12.91
CA ARG A 191 3.12 6.15 -13.26
C ARG A 191 4.46 6.13 -12.52
N LYS A 192 4.52 5.48 -11.36
CA LYS A 192 5.76 5.26 -10.60
C LYS A 192 6.51 3.98 -11.03
N GLY A 193 6.04 3.28 -12.06
CA GLY A 193 6.64 2.07 -12.60
C GLY A 193 6.53 0.88 -11.64
N TYR A 194 5.45 0.80 -10.86
CA TYR A 194 5.11 -0.42 -10.11
C TYR A 194 4.32 -1.38 -11.03
N PRO A 195 4.43 -2.70 -10.81
CA PRO A 195 3.78 -3.71 -11.65
C PRO A 195 2.25 -3.78 -11.36
N VAL A 196 1.51 -2.79 -11.85
CA VAL A 196 0.06 -2.65 -11.62
C VAL A 196 -0.73 -3.73 -12.35
N ASP A 197 -0.19 -4.29 -13.43
CA ASP A 197 -0.70 -5.48 -14.12
C ASP A 197 -0.84 -6.67 -13.16
N LEU A 198 0.18 -6.96 -12.34
CA LEU A 198 0.12 -8.02 -11.32
C LEU A 198 -0.90 -7.69 -10.22
N VAL A 199 -1.00 -6.41 -9.83
CA VAL A 199 -2.01 -5.96 -8.85
C VAL A 199 -3.40 -6.24 -9.39
N PHE A 200 -3.66 -5.94 -10.67
CA PHE A 200 -4.95 -6.20 -11.30
C PHE A 200 -5.28 -7.67 -11.45
N GLN A 201 -4.32 -8.51 -11.84
CA GLN A 201 -4.50 -9.96 -11.87
C GLN A 201 -4.95 -10.45 -10.49
N LYS A 202 -4.23 -10.04 -9.43
CA LYS A 202 -4.57 -10.42 -8.06
C LYS A 202 -5.92 -9.86 -7.58
N MET A 203 -6.27 -8.63 -7.97
CA MET A 203 -7.59 -8.07 -7.70
C MET A 203 -8.70 -8.87 -8.39
N GLY A 204 -8.45 -9.34 -9.63
CA GLY A 204 -9.37 -10.17 -10.39
C GLY A 204 -9.57 -11.54 -9.76
N GLU A 205 -8.50 -12.15 -9.22
CA GLU A 205 -8.57 -13.39 -8.45
C GLU A 205 -9.40 -13.25 -7.17
N ILE A 206 -9.19 -12.18 -6.40
CA ILE A 206 -9.82 -12.00 -5.08
C ILE A 206 -11.26 -11.47 -5.19
N HIS A 207 -11.50 -10.50 -6.07
CA HIS A 207 -12.77 -9.75 -6.13
C HIS A 207 -13.55 -9.96 -7.44
N GLY A 208 -13.03 -10.77 -8.35
CA GLY A 208 -13.63 -11.02 -9.66
C GLY A 208 -13.25 -9.98 -10.73
N PRO A 209 -13.25 -10.37 -12.01
CA PRO A 209 -12.85 -9.50 -13.12
C PRO A 209 -13.79 -8.31 -13.31
N GLN A 210 -15.06 -8.40 -12.89
CA GLN A 210 -16.03 -7.31 -13.01
C GLN A 210 -15.60 -6.10 -12.17
N MET A 211 -15.05 -6.34 -10.98
CA MET A 211 -14.59 -5.26 -10.11
C MET A 211 -13.40 -4.51 -10.71
N VAL A 212 -12.44 -5.25 -11.28
CA VAL A 212 -11.28 -4.68 -11.97
C VAL A 212 -11.73 -3.82 -13.15
N LEU A 213 -12.67 -4.32 -13.96
CA LEU A 213 -13.24 -3.56 -15.08
C LEU A 213 -13.87 -2.25 -14.63
N MET A 214 -14.66 -2.29 -13.55
CA MET A 214 -15.28 -1.09 -13.00
C MET A 214 -14.25 -0.05 -12.55
N ILE A 215 -13.16 -0.47 -11.92
CA ILE A 215 -12.06 0.41 -11.50
C ILE A 215 -11.33 0.98 -12.73
N MET A 216 -11.03 0.16 -13.73
CA MET A 216 -10.37 0.62 -14.96
C MET A 216 -11.22 1.62 -15.75
N MET A 217 -12.55 1.53 -15.67
CA MET A 217 -13.45 2.51 -16.28
C MET A 217 -13.36 3.89 -15.61
N MET A 218 -12.82 3.97 -14.38
CA MET A 218 -12.56 5.23 -13.67
C MET A 218 -11.24 5.89 -14.06
N PHE A 219 -10.35 5.21 -14.79
CA PHE A 219 -9.00 5.70 -15.12
C PHE A 219 -8.98 7.03 -15.89
N PRO A 220 -9.84 7.25 -16.90
CA PRO A 220 -9.92 8.55 -17.57
C PRO A 220 -10.31 9.69 -16.61
N GLN A 221 -11.12 9.41 -15.59
CA GLN A 221 -11.59 10.41 -14.62
C GLN A 221 -10.47 10.88 -13.69
N VAL A 222 -9.40 10.08 -13.57
CA VAL A 222 -8.22 10.39 -12.75
C VAL A 222 -7.02 10.79 -13.62
N GLY A 223 -7.28 11.17 -14.87
CA GLY A 223 -6.31 11.78 -15.79
C GLY A 223 -5.39 10.78 -16.50
N MET A 224 -5.75 9.48 -16.55
CA MET A 224 -5.01 8.49 -17.34
C MET A 224 -5.45 8.53 -18.80
N LYS A 225 -4.50 8.67 -19.72
CA LYS A 225 -4.79 8.71 -21.16
C LYS A 225 -5.20 7.35 -21.67
N GLU A 226 -6.01 7.32 -22.73
CA GLU A 226 -6.49 6.09 -23.34
C GLU A 226 -5.34 5.15 -23.79
N GLN A 227 -4.25 5.71 -24.31
CA GLN A 227 -3.05 4.94 -24.67
C GLN A 227 -2.43 4.23 -23.46
N GLU A 228 -2.35 4.89 -22.30
CA GLU A 228 -1.84 4.27 -21.07
C GLU A 228 -2.76 3.12 -20.61
N VAL A 229 -4.08 3.28 -20.77
CA VAL A 229 -5.05 2.23 -20.42
C VAL A 229 -4.91 1.01 -21.35
N GLN A 230 -4.72 1.23 -22.66
CA GLN A 230 -4.49 0.15 -23.62
C GLN A 230 -3.15 -0.57 -23.36
N GLU A 231 -2.11 0.17 -22.96
CA GLU A 231 -0.83 -0.42 -22.54
C GLU A 231 -0.97 -1.30 -21.29
N LEU A 232 -1.81 -0.92 -20.33
CA LEU A 232 -2.11 -1.77 -19.19
C LEU A 232 -2.91 -3.02 -19.59
N LEU A 233 -3.91 -2.85 -20.46
CA LEU A 233 -4.75 -3.96 -20.94
C LEU A 233 -3.94 -4.99 -21.72
N SER A 234 -2.96 -4.57 -22.50
CA SER A 234 -2.10 -5.50 -23.26
C SER A 234 -1.21 -6.37 -22.35
N LYS A 235 -0.89 -5.89 -21.13
CA LYS A 235 -0.08 -6.63 -20.14
C LYS A 235 -0.88 -7.66 -19.32
N LEU A 236 -2.20 -7.56 -19.28
CA LEU A 236 -3.03 -8.44 -18.44
C LEU A 236 -3.17 -9.87 -18.97
N ASP A 237 -2.60 -10.18 -20.15
CA ASP A 237 -2.62 -11.49 -20.83
C ASP A 237 -3.96 -12.24 -20.70
N ASN A 238 -5.05 -11.52 -20.92
CA ASN A 238 -6.41 -12.09 -20.82
C ASN A 238 -7.29 -11.49 -21.94
N PRO A 239 -7.40 -12.17 -23.09
CA PRO A 239 -8.18 -11.69 -24.24
C PRO A 239 -9.67 -11.47 -23.91
N ALA A 240 -10.24 -12.30 -23.02
CA ALA A 240 -11.61 -12.13 -22.58
C ALA A 240 -11.79 -10.84 -21.77
N PHE A 241 -10.81 -10.51 -20.92
CA PHE A 241 -10.79 -9.27 -20.16
C PHE A 241 -10.72 -8.03 -21.06
N GLN A 242 -9.85 -8.06 -22.08
CA GLN A 242 -9.75 -6.98 -23.08
C GLN A 242 -11.06 -6.80 -23.85
N GLN A 243 -11.69 -7.90 -24.28
CA GLN A 243 -12.98 -7.85 -24.96
C GLN A 243 -14.09 -7.29 -24.07
N MET A 244 -14.15 -7.72 -22.79
CA MET A 244 -15.12 -7.19 -21.83
C MET A 244 -14.90 -5.69 -21.59
N TYR A 245 -13.66 -5.23 -21.49
CA TYR A 245 -13.34 -3.81 -21.37
C TYR A 245 -13.82 -3.02 -22.58
N GLU A 246 -13.48 -3.45 -23.81
CA GLU A 246 -13.91 -2.78 -25.03
C GLU A 246 -15.44 -2.79 -25.22
N GLN A 247 -16.11 -3.86 -24.81
CA GLN A 247 -17.56 -3.91 -24.80
C GLN A 247 -18.17 -2.92 -23.80
N ALA A 248 -17.69 -2.90 -22.56
CA ALA A 248 -18.12 -1.96 -21.53
C ALA A 248 -17.89 -0.51 -21.97
N LYS A 249 -16.74 -0.25 -22.58
CA LYS A 249 -16.34 1.04 -23.17
C LYS A 249 -17.34 1.50 -24.24
N ARG A 250 -17.61 0.68 -25.27
CA ARG A 250 -18.58 0.99 -26.33
C ARG A 250 -19.98 1.22 -25.79
N MET A 251 -20.36 0.50 -24.74
CA MET A 251 -21.65 0.70 -24.09
C MET A 251 -21.73 2.03 -23.34
N MET A 252 -20.67 2.45 -22.64
CA MET A 252 -20.63 3.77 -22.02
C MET A 252 -20.69 4.90 -23.06
N ASP A 253 -20.01 4.74 -24.20
CA ASP A 253 -19.98 5.78 -25.24
C ASP A 253 -21.37 6.01 -25.85
N LYS A 254 -22.14 4.94 -26.03
CA LYS A 254 -23.55 4.99 -26.44
C LYS A 254 -24.47 5.58 -25.37
N MET A 255 -23.99 5.74 -24.14
CA MET A 255 -24.75 6.29 -23.01
C MET A 255 -24.42 7.77 -22.75
N LEU A 256 -23.46 8.35 -23.46
CA LEU A 256 -23.17 9.78 -23.41
C LEU A 256 -24.23 10.58 -24.20
N PRO A 257 -24.59 11.80 -23.75
CA PRO A 257 -25.46 12.68 -24.53
C PRO A 257 -24.90 12.90 -25.94
N GLN A 258 -25.76 12.97 -26.95
CA GLN A 258 -25.33 13.30 -28.31
C GLN A 258 -24.57 14.64 -28.31
N GLY A 259 -23.35 14.64 -28.83
CA GLY A 259 -22.46 15.80 -28.88
C GLY A 259 -21.42 15.89 -27.74
N ALA A 260 -21.50 15.05 -26.70
CA ALA A 260 -20.46 14.93 -25.69
C ALA A 260 -19.39 13.94 -26.13
N SER A 261 -18.18 14.41 -26.47
CA SER A 261 -17.03 13.51 -26.68
C SER A 261 -16.44 13.09 -25.32
N ARG A 262 -15.79 11.92 -25.26
CA ARG A 262 -14.99 11.52 -24.10
C ARG A 262 -13.92 12.56 -23.73
N ASP A 263 -13.41 13.27 -24.73
CA ASP A 263 -12.43 14.34 -24.54
C ASP A 263 -13.02 15.57 -23.85
N MET A 264 -14.34 15.78 -23.89
CA MET A 264 -15.02 16.78 -23.06
C MET A 264 -15.21 16.33 -21.60
N MET A 265 -14.95 15.07 -21.27
CA MET A 265 -14.78 14.60 -19.90
C MET A 265 -13.32 14.62 -19.43
N GLN A 266 -12.38 15.13 -20.24
CA GLN A 266 -11.00 15.27 -19.79
C GLN A 266 -10.85 16.39 -18.77
N GLU A 267 -10.07 16.05 -17.74
CA GLU A 267 -9.46 16.92 -16.73
C GLU A 267 -10.29 18.12 -16.25
N GLY A 268 -10.81 18.01 -15.03
CA GLY A 268 -11.30 19.19 -14.30
C GLY A 268 -12.81 19.24 -14.03
N MET A 269 -13.64 18.39 -14.66
CA MET A 269 -15.02 18.20 -14.16
C MET A 269 -15.06 17.61 -12.73
N PHE A 270 -13.94 17.09 -12.25
CA PHE A 270 -13.77 16.49 -10.91
C PHE A 270 -12.59 17.05 -10.10
N SER A 271 -11.78 17.98 -10.62
CA SER A 271 -10.56 18.45 -9.89
C SER A 271 -10.87 19.34 -8.67
N GLY A 272 -12.12 19.76 -8.50
CA GLY A 272 -12.61 20.43 -7.28
C GLY A 272 -13.11 19.49 -6.18
N MET A 273 -13.05 18.16 -6.34
CA MET A 273 -13.77 17.19 -5.50
C MET A 273 -12.88 16.34 -4.58
N VAL A 274 -11.78 16.89 -4.06
CA VAL A 274 -11.08 16.26 -2.90
C VAL A 274 -11.79 16.59 -1.57
N GLY A 275 -12.82 17.44 -1.59
CA GLY A 275 -13.79 17.60 -0.50
C GLY A 275 -15.09 16.84 -0.81
N GLY A 276 -15.41 15.84 0.01
CA GLY A 276 -16.47 14.84 -0.19
C GLY A 276 -17.93 15.31 -0.19
N SER A 277 -18.29 16.38 -0.91
CA SER A 277 -19.69 16.86 -0.98
C SER A 277 -20.25 17.11 -2.39
N ASN A 278 -19.42 17.17 -3.44
CA ASN A 278 -19.90 17.57 -4.77
C ASN A 278 -20.07 16.44 -5.80
N MET A 279 -19.61 15.22 -5.53
CA MET A 279 -19.78 14.10 -6.46
C MET A 279 -21.24 13.62 -6.55
N ALA A 280 -22.01 13.81 -5.48
CA ALA A 280 -23.45 13.56 -5.42
C ALA A 280 -24.29 14.50 -6.32
N ARG A 281 -23.69 15.57 -6.86
CA ARG A 281 -24.38 16.59 -7.66
C ARG A 281 -24.20 16.45 -9.18
N ASN A 282 -23.50 15.42 -9.67
CA ASN A 282 -23.41 15.16 -11.11
C ASN A 282 -24.43 14.06 -11.53
N PRO A 283 -25.64 14.43 -11.98
CA PRO A 283 -26.70 13.48 -12.33
C PRO A 283 -26.35 12.59 -13.53
N LEU A 284 -25.45 13.03 -14.41
CA LEU A 284 -24.96 12.24 -15.54
C LEU A 284 -24.12 11.06 -15.04
N LEU A 285 -23.21 11.29 -14.08
CA LEU A 285 -22.42 10.22 -13.47
C LEU A 285 -23.29 9.19 -12.75
N LYS A 286 -24.20 9.66 -11.89
CA LYS A 286 -25.07 8.74 -11.15
C LYS A 286 -25.90 7.84 -12.08
N LYS A 287 -26.33 8.38 -13.22
CA LYS A 287 -27.11 7.65 -14.24
C LYS A 287 -26.24 6.71 -15.09
N LEU A 288 -25.02 7.12 -15.44
CA LEU A 288 -24.05 6.28 -16.16
C LEU A 288 -23.62 5.10 -15.29
N TYR A 289 -23.26 5.36 -14.03
CA TYR A 289 -22.83 4.32 -13.10
C TYR A 289 -23.95 3.40 -12.66
N SER A 290 -25.15 3.90 -12.33
CA SER A 290 -26.32 3.03 -12.05
C SER A 290 -26.59 2.04 -13.19
N ARG A 291 -26.32 2.42 -14.44
CA ARG A 291 -26.45 1.55 -15.61
C ARG A 291 -25.27 0.59 -15.78
N LEU A 292 -24.04 1.01 -15.46
CA LEU A 292 -22.87 0.12 -15.37
C LEU A 292 -23.07 -0.93 -14.27
N PHE A 293 -23.55 -0.56 -13.09
CA PHE A 293 -23.90 -1.51 -12.04
C PHE A 293 -24.98 -2.51 -12.49
N LYS A 294 -25.99 -2.07 -13.25
CA LYS A 294 -26.95 -2.99 -13.87
C LYS A 294 -26.32 -3.89 -14.92
N LEU A 295 -25.28 -3.44 -15.61
CA LEU A 295 -24.53 -4.24 -16.58
C LEU A 295 -23.71 -5.31 -15.86
N PHE A 296 -22.90 -4.93 -14.87
CA PHE A 296 -22.04 -5.83 -14.10
C PHE A 296 -22.84 -6.77 -13.18
N GLY A 297 -23.96 -6.30 -12.62
CA GLY A 297 -24.89 -7.12 -11.84
C GLY A 297 -25.61 -8.19 -12.66
N ARG A 298 -25.60 -8.11 -14.00
CA ARG A 298 -26.05 -9.22 -14.87
C ARG A 298 -24.99 -10.30 -15.04
N PHE A 299 -23.71 -9.97 -14.84
CA PHE A 299 -22.60 -10.92 -14.90
C PHE A 299 -22.34 -11.63 -13.56
N GLY A 300 -22.80 -11.07 -12.43
CA GLY A 300 -22.74 -11.72 -11.11
C GLY A 300 -23.75 -12.86 -10.87
N ARG A 301 -24.37 -13.39 -11.92
CA ARG A 301 -25.20 -14.61 -11.87
C ARG A 301 -24.50 -15.85 -12.44
N PHE A 302 -23.19 -15.74 -12.71
CA PHE A 302 -22.34 -16.84 -13.19
C PHE A 302 -21.21 -17.08 -12.20
#